data_AF-A0A847KJF6-F1
#
_entry.id   AF-A0A847KJF6-F1
#
_cell.length_a   1.000
_cell.length_b   1.000
_cell.length_c   1.000
_cell.angle_alpha   90.00
_cell.angle_beta   90.00
_cell.angle_gamma   90.00
#
_symmetry.space_group_name_H-M   'P 1'
#
loop_
_entity.id
_entity.type
_entity.pdbx_description
1 polymer ?
#
loop_
_entity_poly.entity_id
_entity_poly.type
_entity_poly.pdbx_seq_one_letter_code
_entity_poly.pdbx_strand_id
1 'polypeptide(L)'
;MWLPQKEVLIEIGLVYEAFPALTTMRGSGQRNPLDYINSLKTCRSLNADYLVALHGPNPVTAGEENVRQYLTNFSDAIQFMHDQTVQYMNRGYTPGEIEELLALPPHLASSPYLQETYGSMEWDVHHIFRYYRGYYTGEIRDLLPQSALSEAQMSAELAGGVAELASKAEDARVNGNLEWALRLADDVLILDPGHPTALETKKAAMLALAEGTMNSQARNMLLSEYLLLTGQVPAQFPFGDPQAIFSRMGENAVLLMPLETAHRILAVNLNASKSIAMNVSMDIRFTDIKKNDPTEADRHTLQ
;
A
#
# COMPACT_ATOMS: atom_id res chain seq x y z
N MET A 1 10.02 3.39 22.17
CA MET A 1 10.93 4.07 23.15
C MET A 1 10.56 3.60 24.55
N TRP A 2 11.53 3.22 25.38
CA TRP A 2 11.30 2.71 26.73
C TRP A 2 11.80 3.68 27.81
N LEU A 3 10.96 3.97 28.80
CA LEU A 3 11.27 4.82 29.96
C LEU A 3 11.25 3.96 31.25
N PRO A 4 12.36 3.29 31.61
CA PRO A 4 12.36 2.27 32.65
C PRO A 4 11.94 2.78 34.03
N GLN A 5 12.33 4.00 34.42
CA GLN A 5 11.98 4.56 35.73
C GLN A 5 10.49 4.88 35.88
N LYS A 6 9.75 4.90 34.77
CA LYS A 6 8.30 5.15 34.74
C LYS A 6 7.50 3.96 34.27
N GLU A 7 8.18 2.89 33.85
CA GLU A 7 7.57 1.71 33.23
C GLU A 7 6.66 2.06 32.03
N VAL A 8 7.07 3.07 31.26
CA VAL A 8 6.32 3.58 30.10
C VAL A 8 6.99 3.17 28.80
N LEU A 9 6.24 2.47 27.95
CA LEU A 9 6.57 2.19 26.57
C LEU A 9 5.86 3.19 25.65
N ILE A 10 6.60 3.92 24.83
CA ILE A 10 6.07 4.87 23.84
C ILE A 10 6.28 4.28 22.45
N GLU A 11 5.20 3.98 21.73
CA GLU A 11 5.23 3.40 20.39
C GLU A 11 4.61 4.30 19.34
N ILE A 12 5.30 4.45 18.20
CA ILE A 12 4.83 5.27 17.09
C ILE A 12 4.01 4.42 16.12
N GLY A 13 4.66 3.48 15.43
CA GLY A 13 4.05 2.73 14.32
C GLY A 13 4.10 1.22 14.47
N LEU A 14 4.57 0.69 15.61
CA LEU A 14 4.60 -0.74 15.89
C LEU A 14 3.25 -1.26 16.40
N VAL A 15 2.49 -0.41 17.08
CA VAL A 15 1.11 -0.70 17.50
C VAL A 15 0.27 0.55 17.36
N TYR A 16 -0.97 0.34 16.96
CA TYR A 16 -2.02 1.35 16.79
C TYR A 16 -3.36 0.62 16.75
N GLU A 17 -4.45 1.30 17.10
CA GLU A 17 -5.78 0.68 17.19
C GLU A 17 -6.41 0.47 15.81
N ALA A 18 -5.79 -0.40 15.02
CA ALA A 18 -6.28 -0.89 13.73
C ALA A 18 -5.54 -2.19 13.38
N PHE A 19 -6.13 -3.00 12.50
CA PHE A 19 -5.47 -4.16 11.94
C PHE A 19 -4.10 -3.77 11.34
N PRO A 20 -3.03 -4.55 11.61
CA PRO A 20 -1.69 -4.24 11.13
C PRO A 20 -1.69 -4.11 9.61
N ALA A 21 -0.97 -3.11 9.10
CA ALA A 21 -0.68 -2.98 7.69
C ALA A 21 0.77 -3.45 7.42
N LEU A 22 0.97 -4.53 6.66
CA LEU A 22 2.32 -4.95 6.25
C LEU A 22 2.90 -4.10 5.12
N THR A 23 2.03 -3.52 4.29
CA THR A 23 2.35 -2.48 3.31
C THR A 23 1.26 -1.41 3.33
N THR A 24 1.58 -0.21 2.84
CA THR A 24 0.58 0.85 2.68
C THR A 24 0.18 1.01 1.21
N MET A 25 -1.10 1.26 0.94
CA MET A 25 -1.63 1.38 -0.44
C MET A 25 -0.98 2.50 -1.26
N ARG A 26 -0.43 3.53 -0.61
CA ARG A 26 0.34 4.59 -1.30
C ARG A 26 1.66 4.12 -1.92
N GLY A 27 2.06 2.88 -1.66
CA GLY A 27 3.35 2.33 -2.04
C GLY A 27 4.41 2.52 -0.95
N SER A 28 5.05 1.42 -0.59
CA SER A 28 6.25 1.36 0.24
C SER A 28 7.03 0.09 -0.07
N GLY A 29 8.28 0.01 0.37
CA GLY A 29 8.94 -1.30 0.50
C GLY A 29 8.09 -2.22 1.38
N GLN A 30 8.08 -3.51 1.06
CA GLN A 30 7.39 -4.51 1.88
C GLN A 30 8.09 -4.66 3.22
N ARG A 31 7.31 -4.70 4.30
CA ARG A 31 7.81 -5.01 5.64
C ARG A 31 7.94 -6.51 5.79
N ASN A 32 9.03 -6.97 6.41
CA ASN A 32 9.16 -8.37 6.82
C ASN A 32 8.24 -8.62 8.03
N PRO A 33 7.24 -9.51 7.93
CA PRO A 33 6.34 -9.80 9.05
C PRO A 33 7.06 -10.37 10.28
N LEU A 34 8.13 -11.14 10.09
CA LEU A 34 8.88 -11.75 11.19
C LEU A 34 9.70 -10.72 11.98
N ASP A 35 10.26 -9.72 11.31
CA ASP A 35 10.96 -8.61 11.97
C ASP A 35 9.98 -7.76 12.80
N TYR A 36 8.76 -7.60 12.30
CA TYR A 36 7.66 -6.95 13.03
C TYR A 36 7.34 -7.72 14.32
N ILE A 37 7.11 -9.03 14.21
CA ILE A 37 6.82 -9.90 15.36
C ILE A 37 7.95 -9.86 16.40
N ASN A 38 9.21 -9.88 15.96
CA ASN A 38 10.37 -9.82 16.86
C ASN A 38 10.44 -8.48 17.61
N SER A 39 10.08 -7.39 16.95
CA SER A 39 9.97 -6.07 17.60
C SER A 39 8.88 -6.07 18.67
N LEU A 40 7.70 -6.65 18.39
CA LEU A 40 6.62 -6.78 19.36
C LEU A 40 7.00 -7.67 20.56
N LYS A 41 7.73 -8.77 20.33
CA LYS A 41 8.28 -9.61 21.40
C LYS A 41 9.24 -8.84 22.30
N THR A 42 10.08 -7.99 21.70
CA THR A 42 10.98 -7.10 22.44
C THR A 42 10.18 -6.15 23.33
N CYS A 43 9.17 -5.47 22.78
CA CYS A 43 8.29 -4.58 23.55
C CYS A 43 7.55 -5.30 24.69
N ARG A 44 7.05 -6.51 24.45
CA ARG A 44 6.40 -7.35 25.48
C ARG A 44 7.34 -7.69 26.63
N SER A 45 8.61 -7.95 26.34
CA SER A 45 9.61 -8.31 27.37
C SER A 45 9.93 -7.20 28.35
N LEU A 46 9.53 -5.95 28.05
CA LEU A 46 9.74 -4.79 28.91
C LEU A 46 8.75 -4.71 30.08
N ASN A 47 7.66 -5.50 30.04
CA ASN A 47 6.60 -5.52 31.06
C ASN A 47 6.14 -4.11 31.46
N ALA A 48 5.81 -3.30 30.45
CA ALA A 48 5.43 -1.91 30.64
C ALA A 48 4.08 -1.77 31.34
N ASP A 49 4.02 -0.94 32.38
CA ASP A 49 2.78 -0.60 33.07
C ASP A 49 1.93 0.39 32.27
N TYR A 50 2.56 1.15 31.38
CA TYR A 50 1.87 2.07 30.48
C TYR A 50 2.40 1.93 29.05
N LEU A 51 1.48 1.83 28.09
CA LEU A 51 1.77 1.97 26.67
C LEU A 51 1.15 3.28 26.17
N VAL A 52 1.98 4.13 25.58
CA VAL A 52 1.57 5.35 24.88
C VAL A 52 1.69 5.11 23.38
N ALA A 53 0.57 4.94 22.68
CA ALA A 53 0.52 4.84 21.23
C ALA A 53 0.33 6.23 20.62
N LEU A 54 1.15 6.61 19.63
CA LEU A 54 1.02 7.91 18.95
C LEU A 54 -0.09 7.94 17.90
N HIS A 55 -0.73 6.80 17.64
CA HIS A 55 -1.81 6.64 16.69
C HIS A 55 -2.97 5.86 17.32
N GLY A 56 -4.19 6.18 16.88
CA GLY A 56 -5.43 5.61 17.40
C GLY A 56 -6.20 6.57 18.32
N PRO A 57 -7.49 6.31 18.55
CA PRO A 57 -8.34 7.16 19.38
C PRO A 57 -8.02 7.06 20.88
N ASN A 58 -7.45 5.94 21.36
CA ASN A 58 -7.05 5.79 22.76
C ASN A 58 -5.51 5.74 22.89
N PRO A 59 -4.86 6.87 23.18
CA PRO A 59 -3.40 6.95 23.13
C PRO A 59 -2.70 6.27 24.32
N VAL A 60 -3.42 5.92 25.40
CA VAL A 60 -2.82 5.35 26.61
C VAL A 60 -3.54 4.06 27.01
N THR A 61 -2.77 2.96 27.07
CA THR A 61 -3.17 1.70 27.73
C THR A 61 -2.43 1.60 29.06
N ALA A 62 -3.16 1.34 30.15
CA ALA A 62 -2.61 1.29 31.51
C ALA A 62 -2.78 -0.10 32.14
N GLY A 63 -1.82 -0.48 32.98
CA GLY A 63 -1.68 -1.77 33.64
C GLY A 63 -0.89 -2.77 32.77
N GLU A 64 0.14 -3.37 33.35
CA GLU A 64 1.01 -4.36 32.70
C GLU A 64 0.24 -5.42 31.91
N GLU A 65 -0.80 -6.00 32.49
CA GLU A 65 -1.58 -7.07 31.85
C GLU A 65 -2.33 -6.60 30.60
N ASN A 66 -2.89 -5.38 30.63
CA ASN A 66 -3.59 -4.81 29.47
C ASN A 66 -2.60 -4.49 28.35
N VAL A 67 -1.44 -3.92 28.69
CA VAL A 67 -0.36 -3.65 27.74
C VAL A 67 0.15 -4.95 27.12
N ARG A 68 0.38 -5.97 27.96
CA ARG A 68 0.80 -7.30 27.52
C ARG A 68 -0.22 -7.93 26.59
N GLN A 69 -1.51 -7.86 26.92
CA GLN A 69 -2.59 -8.40 26.09
C GLN A 69 -2.67 -7.70 24.73
N TYR A 70 -2.58 -6.38 24.69
CA TYR A 70 -2.58 -5.62 23.43
C TYR A 70 -1.41 -6.05 22.54
N LEU A 71 -0.17 -5.98 23.05
CA LEU A 71 1.01 -6.37 22.30
C LEU A 71 0.98 -7.85 21.87
N THR A 72 0.39 -8.72 22.70
CA THR A 72 0.22 -10.15 22.39
C THR A 72 -0.78 -10.34 21.24
N ASN A 73 -1.97 -9.75 21.31
CA ASN A 73 -2.96 -9.85 20.23
C ASN A 73 -2.41 -9.34 18.90
N PHE A 74 -1.71 -8.21 18.93
CA PHE A 74 -1.10 -7.63 17.73
C PHE A 74 -0.04 -8.57 17.13
N SER A 75 0.82 -9.12 17.98
CA SER A 75 1.84 -10.10 17.57
C SER A 75 1.22 -11.38 17.01
N ASP A 76 0.20 -11.90 17.68
CA ASP A 76 -0.42 -13.18 17.33
C ASP A 76 -1.25 -13.05 16.05
N ALA A 77 -1.88 -11.90 15.79
CA ALA A 77 -2.54 -11.62 14.52
C ALA A 77 -1.55 -11.64 13.35
N ILE A 78 -0.42 -10.93 13.46
CA ILE A 78 0.59 -10.91 12.39
C ILE A 78 1.18 -12.31 12.19
N GLN A 79 1.51 -13.02 13.27
CA GLN A 79 2.05 -14.39 13.19
C GLN A 79 1.05 -15.34 12.54
N PHE A 80 -0.23 -15.27 12.92
CA PHE A 80 -1.28 -16.10 12.35
C PHE A 80 -1.45 -15.82 10.85
N MET A 81 -1.59 -14.55 10.45
CA MET A 81 -1.70 -14.16 9.05
C MET A 81 -0.50 -14.67 8.25
N HIS A 82 0.71 -14.47 8.77
CA HIS A 82 1.94 -14.94 8.14
C HIS A 82 1.96 -16.46 7.98
N ASP A 83 1.86 -17.21 9.08
CA ASP A 83 2.06 -18.66 9.07
C ASP A 83 0.98 -19.39 8.29
N GLN A 84 -0.29 -18.94 8.41
CA GLN A 84 -1.39 -19.55 7.67
C GLN A 84 -1.31 -19.23 6.17
N THR A 85 -0.94 -18.01 5.79
CA THR A 85 -0.70 -17.67 4.38
C THR A 85 0.43 -18.53 3.80
N VAL A 86 1.56 -18.66 4.52
CA VAL A 86 2.69 -19.50 4.09
C VAL A 86 2.30 -20.99 4.05
N GLN A 87 1.52 -21.46 5.01
CA GLN A 87 1.04 -22.84 5.03
C GLN A 87 0.15 -23.15 3.81
N TYR A 88 -0.80 -22.29 3.47
CA TYR A 88 -1.64 -22.48 2.29
C TYR A 88 -0.87 -22.28 0.98
N MET A 89 0.05 -21.32 0.93
CA MET A 89 0.97 -21.16 -0.20
C MET A 89 1.78 -22.44 -0.45
N ASN A 90 2.31 -23.08 0.60
CA ASN A 90 3.01 -24.36 0.50
C ASN A 90 2.13 -25.51 0.01
N ARG A 91 0.80 -25.38 0.14
CA ARG A 91 -0.20 -26.32 -0.40
C ARG A 91 -0.62 -26.00 -1.84
N GLY A 92 -0.08 -24.93 -2.44
CA GLY A 92 -0.33 -24.54 -3.82
C GLY A 92 -1.47 -23.55 -4.03
N TYR A 93 -2.07 -23.00 -2.95
CA TYR A 93 -3.15 -22.02 -3.09
C TYR A 93 -2.61 -20.66 -3.53
N THR A 94 -3.38 -19.99 -4.39
CA THR A 94 -3.20 -18.60 -4.80
C THR A 94 -3.68 -17.63 -3.71
N PRO A 95 -3.27 -16.35 -3.71
CA PRO A 95 -3.74 -15.38 -2.72
C PRO A 95 -5.27 -15.31 -2.59
N GLY A 96 -6.00 -15.25 -3.71
CA GLY A 96 -7.47 -15.15 -3.67
C GLY A 96 -8.13 -16.39 -3.05
N GLU A 97 -7.58 -17.60 -3.28
CA GLU A 97 -8.08 -18.81 -2.61
C GLU A 97 -7.72 -18.82 -1.11
N ILE A 98 -6.59 -18.22 -0.72
CA ILE A 98 -6.21 -18.12 0.70
C ILE A 98 -7.17 -17.18 1.44
N GLU A 99 -7.57 -16.07 0.82
CA GLU A 99 -8.54 -15.12 1.40
C GLU A 99 -9.87 -15.80 1.76
N GLU A 100 -10.36 -16.69 0.91
CA GLU A 100 -11.60 -17.44 1.16
C GLU A 100 -11.47 -18.47 2.32
N LEU A 101 -10.26 -18.91 2.63
CA LEU A 101 -9.98 -19.97 3.61
C LEU A 101 -9.49 -19.45 4.96
N LEU A 102 -8.86 -18.27 4.98
CA LEU A 102 -8.16 -17.75 6.15
C LEU A 102 -9.10 -16.88 6.98
N ALA A 103 -9.42 -17.35 8.19
CA ALA A 103 -10.17 -16.59 9.18
C ALA A 103 -9.36 -16.47 10.48
N LEU A 104 -9.35 -15.28 11.07
CA LEU A 104 -8.72 -15.09 12.39
C LEU A 104 -9.44 -15.93 13.46
N PRO A 105 -8.69 -16.43 14.46
CA PRO A 105 -9.29 -16.97 15.68
C PRO A 105 -10.27 -15.96 16.31
N PRO A 106 -11.41 -16.40 16.89
CA PRO A 106 -12.46 -15.51 17.35
C PRO A 106 -11.99 -14.40 18.31
N HIS A 107 -11.05 -14.71 19.21
CA HIS A 107 -10.51 -13.75 20.18
C HIS A 107 -9.66 -12.64 19.53
N LEU A 108 -9.04 -12.89 18.38
CA LEU A 108 -8.31 -11.89 17.60
C LEU A 108 -9.28 -11.08 16.74
N ALA A 109 -10.20 -11.76 16.05
CA ALA A 109 -11.23 -11.11 15.22
C ALA A 109 -12.10 -10.13 16.02
N SER A 110 -12.45 -10.46 17.27
CA SER A 110 -13.23 -9.57 18.14
C SER A 110 -12.39 -8.52 18.88
N SER A 111 -11.06 -8.50 18.68
CA SER A 111 -10.20 -7.58 19.43
C SER A 111 -10.41 -6.14 18.93
N PRO A 112 -10.67 -5.16 19.82
CA PRO A 112 -10.85 -3.77 19.40
C PRO A 112 -9.58 -3.18 18.75
N TYR A 113 -8.41 -3.76 19.04
CA TYR A 113 -7.12 -3.34 18.49
C TYR A 113 -6.87 -3.83 17.06
N LEU A 114 -7.68 -4.76 16.56
CA LEU A 114 -7.46 -5.47 15.30
C LEU A 114 -8.58 -5.25 14.29
N GLN A 115 -9.38 -4.18 14.45
CA GLN A 115 -10.42 -3.86 13.47
C GLN A 115 -9.79 -3.24 12.21
N GLU A 116 -10.30 -3.56 11.03
CA GLU A 116 -9.72 -3.19 9.72
C GLU A 116 -9.97 -1.72 9.33
N THR A 117 -9.79 -0.79 10.26
CA THR A 117 -9.96 0.66 10.03
C THR A 117 -8.79 1.25 9.23
N TYR A 118 -7.67 0.53 9.08
CA TYR A 118 -6.48 0.95 8.34
C TYR A 118 -5.83 -0.17 7.52
N GLY A 119 -5.27 -1.21 8.18
CA GLY A 119 -4.84 -2.43 7.51
C GLY A 119 -6.01 -3.33 7.15
N SER A 120 -5.74 -4.38 6.37
CA SER A 120 -6.71 -5.42 6.02
C SER A 120 -6.04 -6.78 5.92
N MET A 121 -6.75 -7.81 6.36
CA MET A 121 -6.37 -9.21 6.27
C MET A 121 -6.13 -9.63 4.82
N GLU A 122 -7.06 -9.31 3.91
CA GLU A 122 -6.96 -9.64 2.47
C GLU A 122 -5.69 -9.04 1.87
N TRP A 123 -5.46 -7.75 2.10
CA TRP A 123 -4.26 -7.09 1.61
C TRP A 123 -2.98 -7.71 2.18
N ASP A 124 -2.99 -8.07 3.46
CA ASP A 124 -1.85 -8.73 4.09
C ASP A 124 -1.58 -10.13 3.54
N VAL A 125 -2.60 -10.92 3.20
CA VAL A 125 -2.43 -12.19 2.46
C VAL A 125 -1.65 -11.95 1.17
N HIS A 126 -2.09 -10.98 0.36
CA HIS A 126 -1.38 -10.61 -0.86
C HIS A 126 0.05 -10.10 -0.62
N HIS A 127 0.27 -9.31 0.44
CA HIS A 127 1.59 -8.79 0.77
C HIS A 127 2.55 -9.90 1.19
N ILE A 128 2.12 -10.79 2.09
CA ILE A 128 2.90 -11.94 2.55
C ILE A 128 3.20 -12.86 1.36
N PHE A 129 2.19 -13.12 0.51
CA PHE A 129 2.39 -13.95 -0.66
C PHE A 129 3.46 -13.36 -1.60
N ARG A 130 3.33 -12.08 -1.94
CA ARG A 130 4.29 -11.38 -2.81
C ARG A 130 5.69 -11.30 -2.19
N TYR A 131 5.80 -11.22 -0.86
CA TYR A 131 7.09 -11.22 -0.16
C TYR A 131 7.88 -12.50 -0.44
N TYR A 132 7.22 -13.66 -0.48
CA TYR A 132 7.89 -14.95 -0.70
C TYR A 132 7.94 -15.40 -2.17
N ARG A 133 6.91 -15.11 -2.96
CA ARG A 133 6.73 -15.66 -4.33
C ARG A 133 6.78 -14.60 -5.44
N GLY A 134 6.72 -13.32 -5.09
CA GLY A 134 6.56 -12.25 -6.08
C GLY A 134 5.19 -12.29 -6.75
N TYR A 135 5.15 -11.97 -8.06
CA TYR A 135 3.90 -11.86 -8.82
C TYR A 135 3.35 -13.22 -9.30
N TYR A 136 4.22 -14.22 -9.50
CA TYR A 136 3.84 -15.52 -10.04
C TYR A 136 3.23 -16.38 -8.93
N THR A 137 1.93 -16.65 -9.02
CA THR A 137 1.24 -17.43 -7.98
C THR A 137 1.53 -18.92 -8.05
N GLY A 138 2.02 -19.40 -9.19
CA GLY A 138 2.14 -20.83 -9.50
C GLY A 138 1.21 -21.25 -10.64
N GLU A 139 0.19 -20.44 -10.91
CA GLU A 139 -0.72 -20.65 -12.02
C GLU A 139 -0.10 -20.24 -13.35
N ILE A 140 -0.23 -21.09 -14.37
CA ILE A 140 0.42 -20.87 -15.68
C ILE A 140 -0.04 -19.56 -16.34
N ARG A 141 -1.28 -19.15 -16.07
CA ARG A 141 -1.87 -17.91 -16.60
C ARG A 141 -1.10 -16.67 -16.17
N ASP A 142 -0.43 -16.69 -15.03
CA ASP A 142 0.31 -15.56 -14.50
C ASP A 142 1.58 -15.28 -15.29
N LEU A 143 2.10 -16.25 -16.04
CA LEU A 143 3.29 -16.06 -16.88
C LEU A 143 3.04 -15.09 -18.04
N LEU A 144 1.78 -14.84 -18.37
CA LEU A 144 1.37 -14.05 -19.52
C LEU A 144 0.46 -12.90 -19.06
N PRO A 145 0.97 -11.96 -18.25
CA PRO A 145 0.17 -10.84 -17.76
C PRO A 145 -0.35 -10.01 -18.93
N GLN A 146 -1.63 -9.68 -18.89
CA GLN A 146 -2.28 -8.86 -19.90
C GLN A 146 -2.24 -7.39 -19.47
N SER A 147 -2.18 -6.47 -20.44
CA SER A 147 -2.38 -5.06 -20.16
C SER A 147 -3.86 -4.80 -19.88
N ALA A 148 -4.18 -3.76 -19.09
CA ALA A 148 -5.58 -3.40 -18.83
C ALA A 148 -6.38 -3.15 -20.13
N LEU A 149 -5.75 -2.58 -21.16
CA LEU A 149 -6.36 -2.42 -22.48
C LEU A 149 -6.68 -3.77 -23.14
N SER A 150 -5.76 -4.73 -23.09
CA SER A 150 -5.97 -6.06 -23.66
C SER A 150 -7.07 -6.84 -22.92
N GLU A 151 -7.11 -6.73 -21.59
CA GLU A 151 -8.19 -7.33 -20.78
C GLU A 151 -9.54 -6.71 -21.11
N ALA A 152 -9.62 -5.38 -21.18
CA ALA A 152 -10.85 -4.68 -21.54
C ALA A 152 -11.36 -5.07 -22.94
N GLN A 153 -10.46 -5.17 -23.93
CA GLN A 153 -10.81 -5.64 -25.28
C GLN A 153 -11.42 -7.04 -25.27
N MET A 154 -10.82 -7.96 -24.51
CA MET A 154 -11.30 -9.33 -24.35
C MET A 154 -12.66 -9.37 -23.64
N SER A 155 -12.83 -8.60 -22.56
CA SER A 155 -14.10 -8.45 -21.85
C SER A 155 -15.22 -7.97 -22.79
N ALA A 156 -14.93 -6.97 -23.63
CA ALA A 156 -15.89 -6.46 -24.59
C ALA A 156 -16.21 -7.49 -25.69
N GLU A 157 -15.20 -8.19 -26.23
CA GLU A 157 -15.42 -9.26 -27.22
C GLU A 157 -16.33 -10.37 -26.67
N LEU A 158 -16.06 -10.86 -25.46
CA LEU A 158 -16.85 -11.90 -24.80
C LEU A 158 -18.27 -11.43 -24.45
N ALA A 159 -18.43 -10.16 -24.08
CA ALA A 159 -19.74 -9.60 -23.78
C ALA A 159 -20.61 -9.45 -25.03
N GLY A 160 -20.02 -9.26 -26.22
CA GLY A 160 -20.75 -8.94 -27.46
C GLY A 160 -20.58 -7.49 -27.93
N GLY A 161 -19.56 -6.80 -27.43
CA GLY A 161 -19.20 -5.41 -27.73
C GLY A 161 -19.21 -4.50 -26.50
N VAL A 162 -18.68 -3.29 -26.65
CA VAL A 162 -18.56 -2.29 -25.57
C VAL A 162 -19.91 -1.94 -24.96
N ALA A 163 -20.95 -1.78 -25.78
CA ALA A 163 -22.30 -1.44 -25.30
C ALA A 163 -22.92 -2.56 -24.45
N GLU A 164 -22.71 -3.82 -24.83
CA GLU A 164 -23.21 -4.97 -24.08
C GLU A 164 -22.41 -5.18 -22.78
N LEU A 165 -21.10 -4.96 -22.81
CA LEU A 165 -20.28 -4.93 -21.59
C LEU A 165 -20.76 -3.84 -20.61
N ALA A 166 -21.12 -2.65 -21.11
CA ALA A 166 -21.68 -1.58 -20.29
C ALA A 166 -23.05 -1.95 -19.70
N SER A 167 -23.90 -2.66 -20.45
CA SER A 167 -25.16 -3.19 -19.91
C SER A 167 -24.91 -4.18 -18.78
N LYS A 168 -23.94 -5.10 -18.95
CA LYS A 168 -23.57 -6.06 -17.90
C LYS A 168 -22.99 -5.39 -16.65
N ALA A 169 -22.22 -4.32 -16.82
CA ALA A 169 -21.73 -3.52 -15.69
C ALA A 169 -22.89 -2.92 -14.90
N GLU A 170 -23.90 -2.37 -15.58
CA GLU A 170 -25.08 -1.79 -14.96
C GLU A 170 -25.96 -2.88 -14.29
N ASP A 171 -26.13 -4.03 -14.92
CA ASP A 171 -26.83 -5.17 -14.33
C ASP A 171 -26.14 -5.63 -13.04
N ALA A 172 -24.80 -5.72 -13.03
CA ALA A 172 -24.04 -6.05 -11.83
C ALA A 172 -24.31 -5.03 -10.71
N ARG A 173 -24.37 -3.74 -11.04
CA ARG A 173 -24.68 -2.68 -10.07
C ARG A 173 -26.09 -2.81 -9.50
N VAL A 174 -27.10 -3.01 -10.36
CA VAL A 174 -28.50 -3.17 -9.95
C VAL A 174 -28.68 -4.39 -9.04
N ASN A 175 -27.93 -5.46 -9.30
CA ASN A 175 -27.95 -6.67 -8.49
C ASN A 175 -27.09 -6.59 -7.21
N GLY A 176 -26.43 -5.46 -6.95
CA GLY A 176 -25.58 -5.26 -5.76
C GLY A 176 -24.19 -5.88 -5.85
N ASN A 177 -23.78 -6.40 -7.00
CA ASN A 177 -22.43 -6.93 -7.24
C ASN A 177 -21.48 -5.76 -7.57
N LEU A 178 -21.23 -4.90 -6.58
CA LEU A 178 -20.58 -3.60 -6.77
C LEU A 178 -19.12 -3.69 -7.28
N GLU A 179 -18.36 -4.68 -6.82
CA GLU A 179 -16.99 -4.90 -7.29
C GLU A 179 -16.95 -5.31 -8.77
N TRP A 180 -17.91 -6.14 -9.20
CA TRP A 180 -18.07 -6.52 -10.59
C TRP A 180 -18.52 -5.32 -11.43
N ALA A 181 -19.47 -4.53 -10.92
CA ALA A 181 -19.90 -3.30 -11.59
C ALA A 181 -18.73 -2.32 -11.79
N LEU A 182 -17.91 -2.12 -10.75
CA LEU A 182 -16.72 -1.28 -10.81
C LEU A 182 -15.73 -1.80 -11.87
N ARG A 183 -15.41 -3.10 -11.86
CA ARG A 183 -14.46 -3.69 -12.80
C ARG A 183 -14.93 -3.62 -14.24
N LEU A 184 -16.18 -4.02 -14.51
CA LEU A 184 -16.73 -4.03 -15.88
C LEU A 184 -16.91 -2.62 -16.43
N ALA A 185 -17.32 -1.66 -15.59
CA ALA A 185 -17.39 -0.26 -16.00
C ALA A 185 -16.01 0.32 -16.30
N ASP A 186 -14.97 -0.05 -15.54
CA ASP A 186 -13.59 0.38 -15.81
C ASP A 186 -13.09 -0.16 -17.15
N ASP A 187 -13.31 -1.45 -17.44
CA ASP A 187 -13.00 -2.04 -18.74
C ASP A 187 -13.69 -1.27 -19.89
N VAL A 188 -14.97 -0.89 -19.75
CA VAL A 188 -15.67 -0.06 -20.74
C VAL A 188 -14.98 1.29 -20.90
N LEU A 189 -14.63 1.97 -19.81
CA LEU A 189 -14.03 3.31 -19.86
C LEU A 189 -12.59 3.33 -20.39
N ILE A 190 -11.88 2.20 -20.31
CA ILE A 190 -10.59 2.03 -21.00
C ILE A 190 -10.77 2.04 -22.52
N LEU A 191 -11.88 1.48 -23.03
CA LEU A 191 -12.18 1.40 -24.47
C LEU A 191 -12.93 2.61 -25.01
N ASP A 192 -13.83 3.17 -24.21
CA ASP A 192 -14.66 4.33 -24.51
C ASP A 192 -14.75 5.23 -23.25
N PRO A 193 -13.78 6.15 -23.05
CA PRO A 193 -13.71 6.98 -21.84
C PRO A 193 -14.94 7.88 -21.59
N GLY A 194 -15.76 8.11 -22.63
CA GLY A 194 -16.95 8.94 -22.56
C GLY A 194 -18.27 8.16 -22.38
N HIS A 195 -18.21 6.83 -22.22
CA HIS A 195 -19.41 6.01 -22.24
C HIS A 195 -20.35 6.33 -21.05
N PRO A 196 -21.56 6.87 -21.28
CA PRO A 196 -22.39 7.44 -20.23
C PRO A 196 -22.83 6.40 -19.19
N THR A 197 -23.27 5.21 -19.63
CA THR A 197 -23.67 4.13 -18.70
C THR A 197 -22.53 3.73 -17.79
N ALA A 198 -21.35 3.42 -18.32
CA ALA A 198 -20.20 3.02 -17.52
C ALA A 198 -19.71 4.12 -16.56
N LEU A 199 -19.75 5.40 -16.97
CA LEU A 199 -19.46 6.52 -16.07
C LEU A 199 -20.41 6.54 -14.87
N GLU A 200 -21.73 6.44 -15.09
CA GLU A 200 -22.71 6.39 -14.00
C GLU A 200 -22.55 5.14 -13.14
N THR A 201 -22.34 3.98 -13.76
CA THR A 201 -22.13 2.71 -13.06
C THR A 201 -20.88 2.77 -12.17
N LYS A 202 -19.73 3.21 -12.71
CA LYS A 202 -18.46 3.34 -11.95
C LYS A 202 -18.62 4.31 -10.78
N LYS A 203 -19.23 5.48 -11.01
CA LYS A 203 -19.51 6.47 -9.96
C LYS A 203 -20.35 5.89 -8.83
N ALA A 204 -21.46 5.26 -9.15
CA ALA A 204 -22.38 4.69 -8.16
C ALA A 204 -21.73 3.53 -7.39
N ALA A 205 -20.98 2.66 -8.07
CA ALA A 205 -20.26 1.56 -7.42
C ALA A 205 -19.21 2.07 -6.43
N MET A 206 -18.39 3.07 -6.81
CA MET A 206 -17.38 3.65 -5.91
C MET A 206 -17.98 4.28 -4.67
N LEU A 207 -19.09 5.03 -4.80
CA LEU A 207 -19.78 5.63 -3.66
C LEU A 207 -20.33 4.56 -2.71
N ALA A 208 -21.03 3.55 -3.24
CA ALA A 208 -21.60 2.48 -2.43
C ALA A 208 -20.51 1.64 -1.71
N LEU A 209 -19.40 1.32 -2.38
CA LEU A 209 -18.25 0.65 -1.77
C LEU A 209 -17.58 1.52 -0.68
N ALA A 210 -17.45 2.82 -0.92
CA ALA A 210 -16.85 3.76 0.04
C ALA A 210 -17.73 3.97 1.30
N GLU A 211 -19.06 3.90 1.13
CA GLU A 211 -20.02 3.90 2.23
C GLU A 211 -19.96 2.61 3.04
N GLY A 212 -19.80 1.47 2.37
CA GLY A 212 -19.81 0.14 2.99
C GLY A 212 -18.53 -0.27 3.72
N THR A 213 -17.37 0.28 3.36
CA THR A 213 -16.09 -0.11 3.99
C THR A 213 -15.80 0.70 5.26
N MET A 214 -15.33 0.08 6.35
CA MET A 214 -14.78 0.85 7.49
C MET A 214 -13.33 1.29 7.26
N ASN A 215 -12.64 0.66 6.31
CA ASN A 215 -11.23 0.90 6.06
C ASN A 215 -11.01 2.31 5.48
N SER A 216 -10.29 3.14 6.23
CA SER A 216 -10.04 4.54 5.85
C SER A 216 -9.26 4.66 4.54
N GLN A 217 -8.31 3.75 4.30
CA GLN A 217 -7.49 3.76 3.10
C GLN A 217 -8.34 3.40 1.88
N ALA A 218 -9.16 2.33 1.97
CA ALA A 218 -10.07 1.93 0.89
C ALA A 218 -11.06 3.04 0.55
N ARG A 219 -11.74 3.59 1.56
CA ARG A 219 -12.68 4.70 1.41
C ARG A 219 -12.03 5.89 0.71
N ASN A 220 -10.84 6.30 1.16
CA ASN A 220 -10.16 7.47 0.61
C ASN A 220 -9.74 7.27 -0.85
N MET A 221 -9.29 6.07 -1.23
CA MET A 221 -8.91 5.77 -2.61
C MET A 221 -10.14 5.80 -3.52
N LEU A 222 -11.25 5.15 -3.12
CA LEU A 222 -12.52 5.15 -3.86
C LEU A 222 -13.07 6.57 -4.06
N LEU A 223 -13.09 7.39 -3.00
CA LEU A 223 -13.59 8.76 -3.08
C LEU A 223 -12.66 9.68 -3.88
N SER A 224 -11.34 9.47 -3.80
CA SER A 224 -10.38 10.25 -4.58
C SER A 224 -10.53 10.00 -6.08
N GLU A 225 -10.67 8.74 -6.49
CA GLU A 225 -10.95 8.36 -7.88
C GLU A 225 -12.30 8.94 -8.34
N TYR A 226 -13.35 8.88 -7.51
CA TYR A 226 -14.62 9.53 -7.80
C TYR A 226 -14.49 11.03 -8.05
N LEU A 227 -13.74 11.75 -7.21
CA LEU A 227 -13.52 13.19 -7.35
C LEU A 227 -12.72 13.52 -8.62
N LEU A 228 -11.75 12.69 -8.99
CA LEU A 228 -11.01 12.84 -10.25
C LEU A 228 -11.92 12.61 -11.46
N LEU A 229 -12.68 11.51 -11.46
CA LEU A 229 -13.60 11.15 -12.54
C LEU A 229 -14.67 12.21 -12.78
N THR A 230 -15.10 12.89 -11.72
CA THR A 230 -16.13 13.95 -11.78
C THR A 230 -15.56 15.36 -11.97
N GLY A 231 -14.24 15.50 -12.13
CA GLY A 231 -13.59 16.81 -12.31
C GLY A 231 -13.68 17.73 -11.10
N GLN A 232 -13.90 17.18 -9.90
CA GLN A 232 -14.01 17.96 -8.66
C GLN A 232 -12.64 18.29 -8.04
N VAL A 233 -11.57 17.68 -8.53
CA VAL A 233 -10.20 18.01 -8.12
C VAL A 233 -9.66 19.14 -9.01
N PRO A 234 -9.43 20.36 -8.46
CA PRO A 234 -9.10 21.53 -9.27
C PRO A 234 -7.67 21.54 -9.82
N ALA A 235 -6.78 20.72 -9.27
CA ALA A 235 -5.38 20.65 -9.68
C ALA A 235 -4.95 19.21 -9.89
N GLN A 236 -4.49 18.89 -11.10
CA GLN A 236 -3.85 17.61 -11.37
C GLN A 236 -2.43 17.59 -10.79
N PHE A 237 -2.00 16.41 -10.36
CA PHE A 237 -0.61 16.19 -10.02
C PHE A 237 0.24 16.25 -11.30
N PRO A 238 1.40 16.94 -11.32
CA PRO A 238 2.16 17.22 -12.54
C PRO A 238 3.00 15.99 -12.94
N PHE A 239 2.32 14.87 -13.21
CA PHE A 239 2.98 13.66 -13.70
C PHE A 239 3.76 13.97 -14.98
N GLY A 240 5.00 13.48 -15.07
CA GLY A 240 5.87 13.71 -16.22
C GLY A 240 6.59 15.06 -16.24
N ASP A 241 6.38 15.92 -15.23
CA ASP A 241 7.15 17.16 -15.03
C ASP A 241 7.94 17.08 -13.71
N PRO A 242 9.17 16.55 -13.72
CA PRO A 242 10.01 16.47 -12.53
C PRO A 242 10.23 17.82 -11.87
N GLN A 243 10.37 18.91 -12.64
CA GLN A 243 10.63 20.23 -12.08
C GLN A 243 9.44 20.74 -11.27
N ALA A 244 8.22 20.57 -11.78
CA ALA A 244 7.00 20.92 -11.05
C ALA A 244 6.75 20.01 -9.83
N ILE A 245 7.21 18.76 -9.86
CA ILE A 245 7.17 17.86 -8.69
C ILE A 245 8.17 18.35 -7.63
N PHE A 246 9.41 18.62 -8.02
CA PHE A 246 10.47 19.09 -7.12
C PHE A 246 10.13 20.43 -6.48
N SER A 247 9.51 21.36 -7.22
CA SER A 247 9.10 22.66 -6.67
C SER A 247 8.02 22.56 -5.58
N ARG A 248 7.37 21.40 -5.43
CA ARG A 248 6.41 21.13 -4.35
C ARG A 248 7.06 20.57 -3.09
N MET A 249 8.34 20.19 -3.13
CA MET A 249 9.07 19.76 -1.95
C MET A 249 9.39 20.97 -1.07
N GLY A 250 9.21 20.85 0.25
CA GLY A 250 9.62 21.90 1.17
C GLY A 250 11.14 22.12 1.11
N GLU A 251 11.59 23.36 1.25
CA GLU A 251 13.02 23.73 1.12
C GLU A 251 13.93 22.87 2.00
N ASN A 252 13.50 22.57 3.23
CA ASN A 252 14.25 21.73 4.17
C ASN A 252 14.38 20.26 3.73
N ALA A 253 13.45 19.75 2.92
CA ALA A 253 13.52 18.37 2.43
C ALA A 253 14.68 18.17 1.46
N VAL A 254 14.99 19.18 0.65
CA VAL A 254 16.14 19.16 -0.27
C VAL A 254 17.44 19.35 0.51
N LEU A 255 17.47 20.29 1.47
CA LEU A 255 18.67 20.59 2.26
C LEU A 255 19.16 19.41 3.12
N LEU A 256 18.23 18.60 3.64
CA LEU A 256 18.56 17.44 4.49
C LEU A 256 18.73 16.14 3.70
N MET A 257 18.57 16.18 2.38
CA MET A 257 18.66 14.98 1.54
C MET A 257 20.12 14.53 1.40
N PRO A 258 20.45 13.27 1.69
CA PRO A 258 21.77 12.73 1.38
C PRO A 258 22.05 12.86 -0.12
N LEU A 259 23.26 13.27 -0.48
CA LEU A 259 23.63 13.50 -1.87
C LEU A 259 23.52 12.23 -2.73
N GLU A 260 23.79 11.06 -2.15
CA GLU A 260 23.55 9.76 -2.80
C GLU A 260 22.07 9.58 -3.22
N THR A 261 21.12 10.00 -2.38
CA THR A 261 19.70 9.98 -2.70
C THR A 261 19.39 10.92 -3.86
N ALA A 262 19.94 12.13 -3.86
CA ALA A 262 19.77 13.08 -4.96
C ALA A 262 20.30 12.50 -6.29
N HIS A 263 21.47 11.87 -6.27
CA HIS A 263 22.03 11.18 -7.45
C HIS A 263 21.15 10.02 -7.91
N ARG A 264 20.60 9.22 -6.99
CA ARG A 264 19.69 8.15 -7.34
C ARG A 264 18.41 8.67 -7.99
N ILE A 265 17.88 9.81 -7.51
CA ILE A 265 16.73 10.45 -8.13
C ILE A 265 17.07 10.90 -9.55
N LEU A 266 18.24 11.51 -9.79
CA LEU A 266 18.67 11.88 -11.14
C LEU A 266 18.76 10.67 -12.07
N ALA A 267 19.34 9.56 -11.58
CA ALA A 267 19.47 8.32 -12.35
C ALA A 267 18.10 7.74 -12.76
N VAL A 268 17.11 7.75 -11.86
CA VAL A 268 15.74 7.27 -12.17
C VAL A 268 15.01 8.17 -13.17
N ASN A 269 15.35 9.46 -13.23
CA ASN A 269 14.76 10.41 -14.19
C ASN A 269 15.45 10.43 -15.57
N LEU A 270 16.49 9.60 -15.78
CA LEU A 270 17.19 9.54 -17.06
C LEU A 270 16.27 9.02 -18.17
N ASN A 271 16.13 9.81 -19.24
CA ASN A 271 15.42 9.38 -20.44
C ASN A 271 16.33 8.55 -21.35
N ALA A 272 16.30 7.23 -21.17
CA ALA A 272 17.17 6.29 -21.89
C ALA A 272 17.10 6.41 -23.43
N SER A 273 15.91 6.65 -24.01
CA SER A 273 15.77 6.75 -25.47
C SER A 273 16.41 8.02 -26.03
N LYS A 274 16.52 9.09 -25.24
CA LYS A 274 17.22 10.32 -25.60
C LYS A 274 18.72 10.29 -25.34
N SER A 275 19.21 9.39 -24.47
CA SER A 275 20.61 9.34 -24.04
C SER A 275 21.39 8.12 -24.54
N ILE A 276 20.81 7.26 -25.38
CA ILE A 276 21.41 5.97 -25.78
C ILE A 276 22.82 6.04 -26.37
N ALA A 277 23.17 7.14 -27.04
CA ALA A 277 24.48 7.34 -27.67
C ALA A 277 25.43 8.20 -26.82
N MET A 278 24.97 8.70 -25.66
CA MET A 278 25.76 9.57 -24.79
C MET A 278 26.56 8.73 -23.80
N ASN A 279 27.83 9.07 -23.64
CA ASN A 279 28.70 8.57 -22.59
C ASN A 279 29.43 9.77 -21.98
N VAL A 280 28.99 10.19 -20.80
CA VAL A 280 29.49 11.41 -20.16
C VAL A 280 29.82 11.06 -18.72
N SER A 281 31.05 11.36 -18.30
CA SER A 281 31.46 11.30 -16.89
C SER A 281 31.65 12.71 -16.40
N MET A 282 31.01 13.05 -15.28
CA MET A 282 31.18 14.33 -14.61
C MET A 282 31.63 14.12 -13.17
N ASP A 283 32.73 14.79 -12.80
CA ASP A 283 33.17 14.89 -11.41
C ASP A 283 32.62 16.17 -10.80
N ILE A 284 31.84 16.03 -9.73
CA ILE A 284 31.27 17.13 -8.98
C ILE A 284 32.00 17.22 -7.64
N ARG A 285 32.44 18.44 -7.28
CA ARG A 285 33.04 18.76 -5.99
C ARG A 285 32.24 19.87 -5.32
N PHE A 286 31.67 19.58 -4.16
CA PHE A 286 31.05 20.59 -3.30
C PHE A 286 32.13 21.24 -2.43
N THR A 287 32.23 22.56 -2.47
CA THR A 287 33.30 23.32 -1.79
C THR A 287 32.89 23.85 -0.41
N ASP A 288 31.59 23.83 -0.12
CA ASP A 288 30.94 24.33 1.08
C ASP A 288 30.55 23.22 2.06
N ILE A 289 30.44 21.97 1.60
CA ILE A 289 30.17 20.79 2.45
C ILE A 289 31.46 20.36 3.16
N LYS A 290 31.46 20.43 4.49
CA LYS A 290 32.53 19.86 5.33
C LYS A 290 32.13 18.44 5.73
N LYS A 291 32.83 17.42 5.22
CA LYS A 291 32.71 16.06 5.73
C LYS A 291 33.27 15.97 7.16
N ASN A 292 32.78 15.01 7.94
CA ASN A 292 33.35 14.67 9.25
C ASN A 292 34.76 14.06 9.14
N ASP A 293 35.12 13.49 7.98
CA ASP A 293 36.45 12.97 7.68
C ASP A 293 37.20 13.94 6.74
N PRO A 294 38.31 14.58 7.19
CA PRO A 294 39.07 15.52 6.39
C PRO A 294 39.97 14.86 5.32
N THR A 295 40.07 13.53 5.28
CA THR A 295 40.91 12.79 4.32
C THR A 295 40.18 12.40 3.04
N GLU A 296 38.85 12.45 3.02
CA GLU A 296 38.04 12.20 1.84
C GLU A 296 37.63 13.50 1.16
N ALA A 297 37.97 13.66 -0.12
CA ALA A 297 37.36 14.70 -0.93
C ALA A 297 35.87 14.39 -1.16
N ASP A 298 35.00 15.39 -1.04
CA ASP A 298 33.58 15.28 -1.41
C ASP A 298 33.42 15.30 -2.94
N ARG A 299 33.94 14.23 -3.56
CA ARG A 299 33.89 13.98 -5.00
C ARG A 299 32.85 12.94 -5.28
N HIS A 300 31.94 13.29 -6.18
CA HIS A 300 30.97 12.37 -6.71
C HIS A 300 31.12 12.29 -8.21
N THR A 301 31.12 11.07 -8.74
CA THR A 301 31.13 10.84 -10.17
C THR A 301 29.72 10.44 -10.59
N LEU A 302 29.15 11.23 -11.50
CA LEU A 302 27.95 10.86 -12.23
C LEU A 302 28.39 10.23 -13.55
N GLN A 303 27.91 9.01 -13.82
CA GLN A 303 28.12 8.25 -15.06
C GLN A 303 26.78 7.94 -15.70
#